data_AF-A0A0U5IHV4-F1
#
_entry.id   AF-A0A0U5IHV4-F1
#
_cell.length_a   1.000
_cell.length_b   1.000
_cell.length_c   1.000
_cell.angle_alpha   90.00
_cell.angle_beta   90.00
_cell.angle_gamma   90.00
#
_symmetry.space_group_name_H-M   'P 1'
#
loop_
_entity.id
_entity.type
_entity.pdbx_description
1 polymer ?
#
loop_
_entity_poly.entity_id
_entity_poly.type
_entity_poly.pdbx_seq_one_letter_code
_entity_poly.pdbx_strand_id
1 'polypeptide(L)'
;MSSKTRIGGFTLIEIMIVVAVIGILAAIALPAYQDYTVRSKVSEGLGFASAAKIAVVSAFSHGSLPGSNAEAGLSDAGDFESQYVESVKIEKGGNIRVTFNGTVPQLAGKSAMLAATERGGAIDWCCYSPDIEVRYMPASCRDSERCGGADPVPEPEPEPEPEPEPEPEPEPEPEPEPEPEPEPEPEPEPEPEPEPEPEPEPTVPKLPVDGGCPDGFKAQGSFCRSPDGTCPSGWLSKPGKRGGETACCYPGWPGCK
;
A
#
# COMPACT_ATOMS: atom_id res chain seq x y z
N MET A 1 41.76 0.81 -10.42
CA MET A 1 41.22 0.64 -9.07
C MET A 1 39.72 0.78 -9.18
N SER A 2 38.97 -0.29 -8.92
CA SER A 2 37.51 -0.30 -9.02
C SER A 2 36.96 0.45 -7.80
N SER A 3 36.41 1.64 -8.02
CA SER A 3 35.69 2.41 -7.01
C SER A 3 34.42 1.65 -6.64
N LYS A 4 34.47 0.95 -5.51
CA LYS A 4 33.32 0.25 -4.94
C LYS A 4 32.40 1.30 -4.30
N THR A 5 31.34 1.68 -5.00
CA THR A 5 30.28 2.54 -4.44
C THR A 5 29.76 1.89 -3.17
N ARG A 6 30.01 2.50 -2.00
CA ARG A 6 29.42 2.05 -0.74
C ARG A 6 27.94 2.43 -0.78
N ILE A 7 27.09 1.42 -0.92
CA ILE A 7 25.65 1.58 -0.70
C ILE A 7 25.49 1.80 0.81
N GLY A 8 25.04 2.98 1.22
CA GLY A 8 24.66 3.22 2.61
C GLY A 8 23.50 2.30 2.97
N GLY A 9 23.68 1.47 4.00
CA GLY A 9 22.60 0.62 4.50
C GLY A 9 21.58 1.45 5.27
N PHE A 10 20.28 1.14 5.10
CA PHE A 10 19.20 1.68 5.92
C PHE A 10 19.46 1.37 7.40
N THR A 11 19.30 2.36 8.27
CA THR A 11 19.48 2.14 9.71
C THR A 11 18.26 1.43 10.30
N LEU A 12 18.48 0.63 11.34
CA LEU A 12 17.39 -0.08 12.03
C LEU A 12 16.33 0.91 12.55
N ILE A 13 16.77 2.07 13.03
CA ILE A 13 15.90 3.14 13.53
C ILE A 13 15.02 3.74 12.41
N GLU A 14 15.54 3.85 11.19
CA GLU A 14 14.78 4.32 10.02
C GLU A 14 13.64 3.37 9.68
N ILE A 15 13.91 2.06 9.73
CA ILE A 15 12.90 1.04 9.48
C ILE A 15 11.84 1.05 10.59
N MET A 16 12.22 1.21 11.86
CA MET A 16 11.24 1.27 12.95
C MET A 16 10.31 2.48 12.85
N ILE A 17 10.83 3.66 12.49
CA ILE A 17 10.00 4.85 12.28
C ILE A 17 9.04 4.64 11.11
N VAL A 18 9.51 4.08 9.99
CA VAL A 18 8.66 3.82 8.82
C VAL A 18 7.55 2.83 9.16
N VAL A 19 7.86 1.74 9.88
CA VAL A 19 6.85 0.75 10.31
C VAL A 19 5.84 1.40 11.27
N ALA A 20 6.29 2.24 12.20
CA ALA A 20 5.40 2.96 13.11
C ALA A 20 4.43 3.88 12.36
N VAL A 21 4.92 4.67 11.41
CA VAL A 21 4.08 5.57 10.59
C VAL A 21 3.10 4.77 9.73
N ILE A 22 3.54 3.70 9.07
CA ILE A 22 2.66 2.83 8.27
C ILE A 22 1.59 2.17 9.17
N GLY A 23 1.95 1.75 10.38
CA GLY A 23 1.01 1.19 11.35
C GLY A 23 -0.13 2.15 11.72
N ILE A 24 0.21 3.40 12.02
CA ILE A 24 -0.77 4.45 12.34
C ILE A 24 -1.68 4.74 11.13
N LEU A 25 -1.10 4.88 9.94
CA LEU A 25 -1.88 5.13 8.72
C LEU A 25 -2.82 3.96 8.39
N ALA A 26 -2.35 2.71 8.55
CA ALA A 26 -3.16 1.52 8.33
C ALA A 26 -4.32 1.42 9.34
N ALA A 27 -4.09 1.74 10.61
CA ALA A 27 -5.13 1.72 11.64
C ALA A 27 -6.31 2.66 11.31
N ILE A 28 -6.04 3.83 10.73
CA ILE A 28 -7.08 4.78 10.32
C ILE A 28 -7.73 4.37 8.99
N ALA A 29 -6.95 3.85 8.04
CA ALA A 29 -7.44 3.55 6.70
C ALA A 29 -8.25 2.24 6.60
N LEU A 30 -7.91 1.22 7.40
CA LEU A 30 -8.51 -0.11 7.30
C LEU A 30 -10.02 -0.15 7.58
N PRO A 31 -10.56 0.52 8.62
CA PRO A 31 -12.00 0.49 8.89
C PRO A 31 -12.83 1.04 7.71
N ALA A 32 -12.43 2.18 7.15
CA ALA A 32 -13.11 2.79 6.03
C ALA A 32 -13.03 1.94 4.74
N TYR A 33 -11.88 1.28 4.52
CA TYR A 33 -11.72 0.37 3.39
C TYR A 33 -12.60 -0.89 3.51
N GLN A 34 -12.73 -1.43 4.72
CA GLN A 34 -13.65 -2.56 4.98
C GLN A 34 -15.09 -2.16 4.67
N ASP A 35 -15.57 -1.01 5.13
CA ASP A 35 -16.92 -0.54 4.85
C ASP A 35 -17.21 -0.38 3.35
N TYR A 36 -16.23 0.14 2.59
CA TYR A 36 -16.35 0.25 1.14
C TYR A 36 -16.42 -1.12 0.45
N THR A 37 -15.56 -2.06 0.85
CA THR A 37 -15.54 -3.39 0.24
C THR A 37 -16.82 -4.17 0.53
N VAL A 38 -17.30 -4.15 1.78
CA VAL A 38 -18.58 -4.77 2.17
C VAL A 38 -19.73 -4.18 1.33
N ARG A 39 -19.79 -2.85 1.20
CA ARG A 39 -20.80 -2.16 0.37
C ARG A 39 -20.75 -2.54 -1.11
N SER A 40 -19.54 -2.70 -1.64
CA SER A 40 -19.36 -3.19 -3.01
C SER A 40 -19.94 -4.60 -3.16
N LYS A 41 -19.79 -5.47 -2.15
CA LYS A 41 -20.33 -6.83 -2.18
C LYS A 41 -21.84 -6.87 -2.05
N VAL A 42 -22.43 -5.98 -1.25
CA VAL A 42 -23.89 -5.80 -1.23
C VAL A 42 -24.41 -5.41 -2.62
N SER A 43 -23.74 -4.47 -3.30
CA SER A 43 -24.12 -4.03 -4.65
C SER A 43 -24.00 -5.15 -5.69
N GLU A 44 -22.95 -5.98 -5.58
CA GLU A 44 -22.73 -7.16 -6.42
C GLU A 44 -23.88 -8.18 -6.25
N GLY A 45 -24.27 -8.47 -5.01
CA GLY A 45 -25.39 -9.37 -4.72
C GLY A 45 -26.73 -8.83 -5.21
N LEU A 46 -26.97 -7.52 -5.09
CA LEU A 46 -28.16 -6.87 -5.64
C LEU A 46 -28.21 -6.92 -7.18
N GLY A 47 -27.04 -6.87 -7.84
CA GLY A 47 -26.94 -7.07 -9.29
C GLY A 47 -27.30 -8.50 -9.72
N PHE A 48 -26.99 -9.48 -8.87
CA PHE A 48 -27.33 -10.88 -9.11
C PHE A 48 -28.85 -11.13 -9.11
N ALA A 49 -29.61 -10.34 -8.36
CA ALA A 49 -31.09 -10.36 -8.37
C ALA A 49 -31.73 -9.77 -9.64
N SER A 50 -30.95 -9.35 -10.64
CA SER A 50 -31.48 -8.79 -11.90
C SER A 50 -32.41 -9.74 -12.65
N ALA A 51 -32.10 -11.04 -12.68
CA ALA A 51 -32.96 -12.05 -13.29
C ALA A 51 -34.32 -12.15 -12.58
N ALA A 52 -34.33 -12.11 -11.25
CA ALA A 52 -35.56 -12.10 -10.46
C ALA A 52 -36.41 -10.85 -10.73
N LYS A 53 -35.78 -9.67 -10.86
CA LYS A 53 -36.50 -8.44 -11.24
C LYS A 53 -37.21 -8.58 -12.58
N ILE A 54 -36.53 -9.16 -13.58
CA ILE A 54 -37.11 -9.38 -14.92
C ILE A 54 -38.29 -10.34 -14.83
N ALA A 55 -38.15 -11.43 -14.08
CA ALA A 55 -39.22 -12.42 -13.90
C ALA A 55 -40.45 -11.82 -13.20
N VAL A 56 -40.25 -11.00 -12.16
CA VAL A 56 -41.34 -10.27 -11.48
C VAL A 56 -42.05 -9.31 -12.43
N VAL A 57 -41.32 -8.52 -13.21
CA VAL A 57 -41.91 -7.58 -14.19
C VAL A 57 -42.66 -8.32 -15.31
N SER A 58 -42.12 -9.45 -15.75
CA SER A 58 -42.77 -10.33 -16.73
C SER A 58 -44.10 -10.88 -16.19
N ALA A 59 -44.08 -11.46 -14.99
CA ALA A 59 -45.28 -11.97 -14.33
C ALA A 59 -46.32 -10.88 -14.07
N PHE A 60 -45.88 -9.68 -13.66
CA PHE A 60 -46.76 -8.51 -13.51
C PHE A 60 -47.46 -8.16 -14.83
N SER A 61 -46.76 -8.24 -15.97
CA SER A 61 -47.34 -8.01 -17.29
C SER A 61 -48.41 -9.04 -17.66
N HIS A 62 -48.40 -10.21 -17.02
CA HIS A 62 -49.42 -11.25 -17.14
C HIS A 62 -50.59 -11.09 -16.15
N GLY A 63 -50.58 -10.05 -15.31
CA GLY A 63 -51.73 -9.62 -14.50
C GLY A 63 -51.60 -9.85 -12.99
N SER A 64 -50.47 -10.39 -12.50
CA SER A 64 -50.26 -10.55 -11.05
C SER A 64 -48.79 -10.58 -10.68
N LEU A 65 -48.45 -10.00 -9.51
CA LEU A 65 -47.12 -10.14 -8.92
C LEU A 65 -46.94 -11.56 -8.35
N PRO A 66 -45.83 -12.24 -8.66
CA PRO A 66 -45.56 -13.57 -8.14
C PRO A 66 -45.24 -13.51 -6.65
N GLY A 67 -45.62 -14.54 -5.91
CA GLY A 67 -45.28 -14.72 -4.50
C GLY A 67 -44.13 -15.67 -4.22
N SER A 68 -43.57 -16.29 -5.27
CA SER A 68 -42.48 -17.26 -5.17
C SER A 68 -41.67 -17.33 -6.46
N ASN A 69 -40.48 -17.94 -6.40
CA ASN A 69 -39.66 -18.20 -7.60
C ASN A 69 -40.41 -19.06 -8.62
N ALA A 70 -41.08 -20.12 -8.15
CA ALA A 70 -41.82 -21.04 -9.01
C ALA A 70 -42.95 -20.34 -9.78
N GLU A 71 -43.70 -19.44 -9.12
CA GLU A 71 -44.73 -18.62 -9.77
C GLU A 71 -44.14 -17.67 -10.82
N ALA A 72 -42.90 -17.21 -10.62
CA ALA A 72 -42.17 -16.39 -11.58
C ALA A 72 -41.45 -17.20 -12.67
N GLY A 73 -41.57 -18.54 -12.66
CA GLY A 73 -40.89 -19.43 -13.62
C GLY A 73 -39.38 -19.54 -13.39
N LEU A 74 -38.91 -19.28 -12.16
CA LEU A 74 -37.51 -19.41 -11.77
C LEU A 74 -37.27 -20.69 -10.97
N SER A 75 -36.02 -21.15 -10.98
CA SER A 75 -35.55 -22.26 -10.15
C SER A 75 -35.65 -21.93 -8.65
N ASP A 76 -35.42 -22.94 -7.80
CA ASP A 76 -35.50 -22.75 -6.35
C ASP A 76 -34.47 -21.73 -5.86
N ALA A 77 -34.76 -21.08 -4.73
CA ALA A 77 -33.96 -19.95 -4.25
C ALA A 77 -32.47 -20.28 -4.04
N GLY A 78 -32.16 -21.53 -3.67
CA GLY A 78 -30.80 -22.03 -3.48
C GLY A 78 -30.04 -22.34 -4.78
N ASP A 79 -30.71 -22.36 -5.94
CA ASP A 79 -30.04 -22.46 -7.23
C ASP A 79 -29.46 -21.10 -7.69
N PHE A 80 -29.85 -20.03 -7.01
CA PHE A 80 -29.33 -18.66 -7.20
C PHE A 80 -28.21 -18.37 -6.21
N GLU A 81 -27.13 -19.14 -6.30
CA GLU A 81 -25.91 -18.94 -5.52
C GLU A 81 -24.82 -18.22 -6.32
N SER A 82 -24.02 -17.40 -5.66
CA SER A 82 -22.79 -16.83 -6.21
C SER A 82 -21.69 -16.81 -5.14
N GLN A 83 -20.54 -16.22 -5.44
CA GLN A 83 -19.45 -16.10 -4.47
C GLN A 83 -19.86 -15.39 -3.16
N TYR A 84 -20.89 -14.53 -3.17
CA TYR A 84 -21.32 -13.76 -1.99
C TYR A 84 -22.82 -13.91 -1.67
N VAL A 85 -23.59 -14.50 -2.57
CA VAL A 85 -25.05 -14.67 -2.42
C VAL A 85 -25.34 -16.14 -2.17
N GLU A 86 -26.05 -16.43 -1.09
CA GLU A 86 -26.52 -17.76 -0.74
C GLU A 86 -27.83 -18.10 -1.45
N SER A 87 -28.74 -17.13 -1.57
CA SER A 87 -30.01 -17.35 -2.27
C SER A 87 -30.66 -16.06 -2.75
N VAL A 88 -31.48 -16.20 -3.80
CA VAL A 88 -32.39 -15.16 -4.28
C VAL A 88 -33.81 -15.70 -4.27
N LYS A 89 -34.66 -15.11 -3.41
CA LYS A 89 -36.03 -15.55 -3.20
C LYS A 89 -37.02 -14.43 -3.51
N ILE A 90 -38.00 -14.73 -4.36
CA ILE A 90 -39.21 -13.93 -4.53
C ILE A 90 -40.17 -14.27 -3.40
N GLU A 91 -40.67 -13.25 -2.72
CA GLU A 91 -41.67 -13.30 -1.67
C GLU A 91 -42.99 -12.70 -2.16
N LYS A 92 -44.02 -12.79 -1.32
CA LYS A 92 -45.35 -12.25 -1.62
C LYS A 92 -45.27 -10.78 -2.06
N GLY A 93 -46.01 -10.45 -3.12
CA GLY A 93 -46.03 -9.11 -3.69
C GLY A 93 -44.84 -8.79 -4.60
N GLY A 94 -44.11 -9.81 -5.09
CA GLY A 94 -42.98 -9.62 -6.01
C GLY A 94 -41.73 -9.05 -5.35
N ASN A 95 -41.70 -8.97 -4.01
CA ASN A 95 -40.52 -8.54 -3.26
C ASN A 95 -39.40 -9.57 -3.41
N ILE A 96 -38.16 -9.13 -3.54
CA ILE A 96 -37.02 -10.02 -3.71
C ILE A 96 -36.11 -9.91 -2.49
N ARG A 97 -35.84 -11.04 -1.85
CA ARG A 97 -34.83 -11.20 -0.80
C ARG A 97 -33.56 -11.77 -1.40
N VAL A 98 -32.45 -11.08 -1.19
CA VAL A 98 -31.11 -11.55 -1.51
C VAL A 98 -30.41 -11.86 -0.20
N THR A 99 -30.15 -13.14 0.07
CA THR A 99 -29.44 -13.58 1.28
C THR A 99 -27.96 -13.70 0.97
N PHE A 100 -27.10 -13.09 1.78
CA PHE A 100 -25.66 -13.17 1.63
C PHE A 100 -25.09 -14.36 2.40
N ASN A 101 -24.08 -15.00 1.81
CA ASN A 101 -23.36 -16.09 2.45
C ASN A 101 -22.36 -15.58 3.49
N GLY A 102 -21.64 -16.50 4.15
CA GLY A 102 -20.64 -16.17 5.17
C GLY A 102 -19.26 -15.76 4.66
N THR A 103 -19.05 -15.56 3.34
CA THR A 103 -17.72 -15.18 2.79
C THR A 103 -17.28 -13.81 3.29
N VAL A 104 -18.22 -12.89 3.51
CA VAL A 104 -17.99 -11.61 4.18
C VAL A 104 -18.62 -11.70 5.57
N PRO A 105 -17.83 -11.69 6.67
CA PRO A 105 -18.35 -11.90 8.02
C PRO A 105 -19.48 -10.93 8.40
N GLN A 106 -19.39 -9.68 7.96
CA GLN A 106 -20.37 -8.63 8.22
C GLN A 106 -21.71 -8.87 7.50
N LEU A 107 -21.77 -9.78 6.52
CA LEU A 107 -22.95 -10.10 5.72
C LEU A 107 -23.51 -11.51 5.98
N ALA A 108 -22.84 -12.33 6.81
CA ALA A 108 -23.19 -13.73 7.00
C ALA A 108 -24.66 -13.92 7.41
N GLY A 109 -25.47 -14.53 6.53
CA GLY A 109 -26.89 -14.79 6.74
C GLY A 109 -27.80 -13.56 6.71
N LYS A 110 -27.25 -12.37 6.47
CA LYS A 110 -28.02 -11.12 6.37
C LYS A 110 -28.62 -10.97 4.98
N SER A 111 -29.68 -10.18 4.86
CA SER A 111 -30.41 -10.04 3.59
C SER A 111 -30.56 -8.59 3.13
N ALA A 112 -30.42 -8.35 1.83
CA ALA A 112 -30.92 -7.13 1.19
C ALA A 112 -32.27 -7.40 0.51
N MET A 113 -33.17 -6.45 0.61
CA MET A 113 -34.55 -6.53 0.11
C MET A 113 -34.73 -5.57 -1.06
N LEU A 114 -35.45 -6.02 -2.08
CA LEU A 114 -35.94 -5.22 -3.19
C LEU A 114 -37.46 -5.28 -3.20
N ALA A 115 -38.11 -4.23 -2.73
CA ALA A 115 -39.56 -4.12 -2.73
C ALA A 115 -40.06 -3.74 -4.13
N ALA A 116 -41.06 -4.47 -4.63
CA ALA A 116 -41.75 -4.17 -5.87
C ALA A 116 -42.99 -3.31 -5.57
N THR A 117 -43.00 -2.07 -6.04
CA THR A 117 -44.15 -1.16 -5.88
C THR A 117 -44.73 -0.82 -7.24
N GLU A 118 -46.01 -1.10 -7.47
CA GLU A 118 -46.66 -0.71 -8.71
C GLU A 118 -46.92 0.81 -8.72
N ARG A 119 -46.40 1.51 -9.74
CA ARG A 119 -46.75 2.91 -10.03
C ARG A 119 -47.02 3.10 -11.51
N GLY A 120 -48.27 3.41 -11.86
CA GLY A 120 -48.64 3.78 -13.22
C GLY A 120 -48.40 2.67 -14.27
N GLY A 121 -48.65 1.41 -13.91
CA GLY A 121 -48.46 0.26 -14.81
C GLY A 121 -47.02 -0.19 -14.98
N ALA A 122 -46.09 0.30 -14.15
CA ALA A 122 -44.72 -0.17 -14.06
C ALA A 122 -44.37 -0.52 -12.61
N ILE A 123 -43.36 -1.37 -12.42
CA ILE A 123 -42.81 -1.69 -11.11
C ILE A 123 -41.66 -0.73 -10.79
N ASP A 124 -41.85 0.09 -9.76
CA ASP A 124 -40.82 0.88 -9.11
C ASP A 124 -40.14 0.01 -8.04
N TRP A 125 -38.81 -0.07 -8.09
CA TRP A 125 -38.03 -0.89 -7.18
C TRP A 125 -37.44 -0.04 -6.06
N CYS A 126 -37.71 -0.42 -4.82
CA CYS A 126 -37.05 0.19 -3.67
C CYS A 126 -36.15 -0.83 -2.97
N CYS A 127 -34.98 -0.39 -2.52
CA CYS A 127 -34.00 -1.25 -1.88
C CYS A 127 -33.83 -0.87 -0.41
N TYR A 128 -33.74 -1.87 0.47
CA TYR A 128 -33.48 -1.67 1.90
C TYR A 128 -32.93 -2.97 2.50
N SER A 129 -32.57 -2.96 3.79
CA SER A 129 -32.25 -4.17 4.54
C SER A 129 -32.70 -4.00 5.99
N PRO A 130 -33.30 -5.03 6.61
CA PRO A 130 -33.54 -5.04 8.04
C PRO A 130 -32.31 -5.50 8.85
N ASP A 131 -31.36 -6.20 8.23
CA ASP A 131 -30.31 -6.93 8.94
C ASP A 131 -28.90 -6.36 8.70
N ILE A 132 -28.71 -5.57 7.63
CA ILE A 132 -27.42 -4.99 7.21
C ILE A 132 -27.37 -3.53 7.65
N GLU A 133 -26.30 -3.14 8.33
CA GLU A 133 -26.08 -1.75 8.76
C GLU A 133 -26.04 -0.78 7.58
N VAL A 134 -26.63 0.41 7.75
CA VAL A 134 -26.77 1.43 6.69
C VAL A 134 -25.43 1.84 6.07
N ARG A 135 -24.33 1.84 6.84
CA ARG A 135 -22.98 2.14 6.32
C ARG A 135 -22.49 1.13 5.29
N TYR A 136 -22.92 -0.13 5.41
CA TYR A 136 -22.63 -1.21 4.48
C TYR A 136 -23.60 -1.23 3.29
N MET A 137 -24.69 -0.47 3.34
CA MET A 137 -25.62 -0.38 2.23
C MET A 137 -25.16 0.64 1.18
N PRO A 138 -25.35 0.35 -0.13
CA PRO A 138 -25.14 1.34 -1.18
C PRO A 138 -26.19 2.45 -1.09
N ALA A 139 -25.88 3.62 -1.64
CA ALA A 139 -26.74 4.81 -1.52
C ALA A 139 -28.19 4.54 -1.97
N SER A 140 -28.40 3.73 -3.01
CA SER A 140 -29.72 3.35 -3.51
C SER A 140 -30.58 2.55 -2.54
N CYS A 141 -30.00 2.06 -1.44
CA CYS A 141 -30.66 1.19 -0.47
C CYS A 141 -30.71 1.79 0.96
N ARG A 142 -30.34 3.06 1.12
CA ARG A 142 -30.32 3.73 2.43
C ARG A 142 -31.65 4.40 2.75
N ASP A 143 -32.41 4.79 1.73
CA ASP A 143 -33.66 5.52 1.89
C ASP A 143 -34.85 4.54 1.92
N SER A 144 -34.98 3.80 3.03
CA SER A 144 -36.08 2.84 3.24
C SER A 144 -37.47 3.50 3.19
N GLU A 145 -37.57 4.79 3.52
CA GLU A 145 -38.80 5.58 3.43
C GLU A 145 -39.38 5.62 2.01
N ARG A 146 -38.53 5.52 0.99
CA ARG A 146 -38.96 5.47 -0.41
C ARG A 146 -39.73 4.19 -0.74
N CYS A 147 -39.65 3.15 0.10
CA CYS A 147 -40.24 1.84 -0.15
C CYS A 147 -41.74 1.76 0.22
N GLY A 148 -42.35 2.86 0.66
CA GLY A 148 -43.77 2.86 1.03
C GLY A 148 -44.01 2.18 2.37
N GLY A 149 -43.40 2.74 3.43
CA GLY A 149 -43.83 2.62 4.83
C GLY A 149 -44.30 1.25 5.31
N ALA A 150 -43.36 0.35 5.56
CA ALA A 150 -43.35 -0.25 6.89
C ALA A 150 -42.50 0.71 7.73
N ASP A 151 -42.99 1.08 8.91
CA ASP A 151 -42.26 1.92 9.86
C ASP A 151 -40.77 1.55 9.90
N PRO A 152 -39.85 2.52 10.00
CA PRO A 152 -38.45 2.18 10.25
C PRO A 152 -38.45 1.18 11.40
N VAL A 153 -37.80 0.03 11.20
CA VAL A 153 -37.33 -0.76 12.35
C VAL A 153 -36.76 0.30 13.29
N PRO A 154 -37.30 0.45 14.52
CA PRO A 154 -36.81 1.48 15.42
C PRO A 154 -35.29 1.32 15.38
N GLU A 155 -34.60 2.38 14.96
CA GLU A 155 -33.15 2.45 15.13
C GLU A 155 -32.94 1.91 16.55
N PRO A 156 -32.19 0.81 16.75
CA PRO A 156 -31.83 0.44 18.10
C PRO A 156 -31.32 1.75 18.69
N GLU A 157 -31.98 2.21 19.77
CA GLU A 157 -31.57 3.42 20.48
C GLU A 157 -30.06 3.35 20.51
N PRO A 158 -29.34 4.36 19.99
CA PRO A 158 -27.90 4.26 19.83
C PRO A 158 -27.40 3.66 21.12
N GLU A 159 -26.80 2.46 21.04
CA GLU A 159 -26.17 1.85 22.21
C GLU A 159 -25.37 3.01 22.80
N PRO A 160 -25.65 3.41 24.06
CA PRO A 160 -25.06 4.61 24.61
C PRO A 160 -23.59 4.52 24.25
N GLU A 161 -23.08 5.51 23.49
CA GLU A 161 -21.66 5.56 23.16
C GLU A 161 -20.97 5.17 24.46
N PRO A 162 -20.16 4.08 24.47
CA PRO A 162 -19.56 3.61 25.71
C PRO A 162 -18.99 4.87 26.33
N GLU A 163 -19.51 5.24 27.52
CA GLU A 163 -19.06 6.45 28.21
C GLU A 163 -17.54 6.42 28.08
N PRO A 164 -16.91 7.47 27.51
CA PRO A 164 -15.49 7.45 27.30
C PRO A 164 -14.90 6.95 28.61
N GLU A 165 -14.23 5.78 28.55
CA GLU A 165 -13.63 5.19 29.75
C GLU A 165 -12.95 6.36 30.44
N PRO A 166 -13.30 6.64 31.72
CA PRO A 166 -12.80 7.83 32.39
C PRO A 166 -11.32 7.87 32.11
N GLU A 167 -10.85 8.95 31.45
CA GLU A 167 -9.44 9.11 31.12
C GLU A 167 -8.69 8.65 32.37
N PRO A 168 -7.83 7.62 32.28
CA PRO A 168 -7.16 7.11 33.46
C PRO A 168 -6.60 8.33 34.16
N GLU A 169 -7.01 8.55 35.42
CA GLU A 169 -6.52 9.68 36.20
C GLU A 169 -5.02 9.73 35.96
N PRO A 170 -4.47 10.87 35.51
CA PRO A 170 -3.07 10.94 35.17
C PRO A 170 -2.33 10.32 36.36
N GLU A 171 -1.64 9.21 36.10
CA GLU A 171 -0.86 8.55 37.14
C GLU A 171 -0.06 9.67 37.80
N PRO A 172 -0.11 9.79 39.14
CA PRO A 172 0.59 10.86 39.83
C PRO A 172 2.00 10.89 39.26
N GLU A 173 2.38 12.04 38.68
CA GLU A 173 3.71 12.21 38.10
C GLU A 173 4.68 11.59 39.11
N PRO A 174 5.49 10.58 38.72
CA PRO A 174 6.39 9.95 39.64
C PRO A 174 7.18 11.07 40.29
N GLU A 175 7.15 11.15 41.63
CA GLU A 175 7.94 12.13 42.37
C GLU A 175 9.33 12.12 41.76
N PRO A 176 9.87 13.29 41.38
CA PRO A 176 11.16 13.34 40.71
C PRO A 176 12.12 12.51 41.53
N GLU A 177 12.64 11.43 40.92
CA GLU A 177 13.65 10.60 41.58
C GLU A 177 14.73 11.56 42.08
N PRO A 178 15.16 11.43 43.35
CA PRO A 178 16.19 12.31 43.87
C PRO A 178 17.35 12.28 42.88
N GLU A 179 17.73 13.46 42.39
CA GLU A 179 18.86 13.59 41.46
C GLU A 179 20.00 12.75 42.01
N PRO A 180 20.53 11.77 41.23
CA PRO A 180 21.62 10.95 41.69
C PRO A 180 22.73 11.90 42.13
N GLU A 181 23.23 11.71 43.36
CA GLU A 181 24.36 12.47 43.86
C GLU A 181 25.45 12.46 42.79
N PRO A 182 26.05 13.62 42.47
CA PRO A 182 27.05 13.68 41.41
C PRO A 182 28.12 12.63 41.69
N GLU A 183 28.27 11.68 40.77
CA GLU A 183 29.34 10.71 40.84
C GLU A 183 30.66 11.47 41.02
N PRO A 184 31.54 11.04 41.94
CA PRO A 184 32.83 11.68 42.12
C PRO A 184 33.54 11.73 40.77
N GLU A 185 33.97 12.93 40.35
CA GLU A 185 34.69 13.12 39.10
C GLU A 185 35.81 12.07 39.00
N PRO A 186 35.86 11.28 37.90
CA PRO A 186 36.93 10.31 37.72
C PRO A 186 38.27 11.05 37.78
N GLU A 187 39.20 10.52 38.57
CA GLU A 187 40.56 11.04 38.62
C GLU A 187 41.11 11.18 37.20
N PRO A 188 41.77 12.30 36.86
CA PRO A 188 42.27 12.51 35.52
C PRO A 188 43.21 11.36 35.14
N GLU A 189 42.87 10.65 34.07
CA GLU A 189 43.75 9.63 33.48
C GLU A 189 45.11 10.28 33.18
N PRO A 190 46.23 9.59 33.46
CA PRO A 190 47.55 10.10 33.13
C PRO A 190 47.63 10.37 31.62
N GLU A 191 48.09 11.56 31.25
CA GLU A 191 48.21 11.98 29.85
C GLU A 191 48.96 10.90 29.04
N PRO A 192 48.39 10.43 27.92
CA PRO A 192 49.07 9.48 27.05
C PRO A 192 50.36 10.10 26.51
N GLU A 193 51.45 9.33 26.55
CA GLU A 193 52.73 9.73 25.97
C GLU A 193 52.55 10.17 24.51
N PRO A 194 53.22 11.26 24.07
CA PRO A 194 53.06 11.76 22.71
C PRO A 194 53.45 10.69 21.69
N GLU A 195 52.51 10.34 20.81
CA GLU A 195 52.76 9.46 19.67
C GLU A 195 53.88 10.05 18.80
N PRO A 196 54.80 9.21 18.27
CA PRO A 196 55.84 9.67 17.37
C PRO A 196 55.24 10.27 16.10
N GLU A 197 55.75 11.45 15.70
CA GLU A 197 55.29 12.18 14.52
C GLU A 197 55.26 11.28 13.26
N PRO A 198 54.17 11.29 12.47
CA PRO A 198 54.12 10.55 11.22
C PRO A 198 55.12 11.13 10.20
N GLU A 199 55.89 10.25 9.57
CA GLU A 199 56.75 10.60 8.44
C GLU A 199 55.95 11.28 7.32
N PRO A 200 56.49 12.30 6.64
CA PRO A 200 55.77 13.02 5.60
C PRO A 200 55.48 12.12 4.40
N GLU A 201 54.20 12.01 4.02
CA GLU A 201 53.76 11.36 2.80
C GLU A 201 54.38 12.02 1.55
N PRO A 202 54.82 11.24 0.54
CA PRO A 202 55.31 11.80 -0.71
C PRO A 202 54.17 12.47 -1.48
N THR A 203 54.26 13.79 -1.63
CA THR A 203 53.37 14.58 -2.49
C THR A 203 53.46 14.10 -3.93
N VAL A 204 52.38 13.50 -4.42
CA VAL A 204 52.22 13.18 -5.85
C VAL A 204 51.89 14.48 -6.59
N PRO A 205 52.73 14.94 -7.54
CA PRO A 205 52.42 16.15 -8.31
C PRO A 205 51.16 15.92 -9.15
N LYS A 206 50.15 16.78 -8.95
CA LYS A 206 49.03 16.90 -9.91
C LYS A 206 49.62 17.30 -11.26
N LEU A 207 49.31 16.56 -12.31
CA LEU A 207 49.71 16.93 -13.66
C LEU A 207 49.00 18.20 -14.13
N PRO A 208 49.66 19.04 -14.96
CA PRO A 208 49.02 20.14 -15.67
C PRO A 208 47.95 19.61 -16.62
N VAL A 209 46.82 20.31 -16.70
CA VAL A 209 45.62 19.91 -17.46
C VAL A 209 45.78 20.22 -18.97
N ASP A 210 46.96 20.60 -19.45
CA ASP A 210 47.15 21.12 -20.82
C ASP A 210 48.38 20.54 -21.56
N GLY A 211 48.60 19.22 -21.46
CA GLY A 211 49.68 18.52 -22.17
C GLY A 211 49.16 17.50 -23.17
N GLY A 212 48.75 17.95 -24.37
CA GLY A 212 48.41 17.06 -25.49
C GLY A 212 49.56 16.13 -25.88
N CYS A 213 49.24 14.99 -26.48
CA CYS A 213 50.25 14.06 -26.98
C CYS A 213 51.17 14.73 -28.02
N PRO A 214 52.45 14.31 -28.12
CA PRO A 214 53.35 14.77 -29.19
C PRO A 214 52.72 14.56 -30.58
N ASP A 215 53.06 15.42 -31.54
CA ASP A 215 52.54 15.32 -32.90
C ASP A 215 52.75 13.92 -33.49
N GLY A 216 51.67 13.33 -34.02
CA GLY A 216 51.65 11.97 -34.55
C GLY A 216 51.25 10.88 -33.55
N PHE A 217 51.09 11.18 -32.26
CA PHE A 217 50.68 10.23 -31.23
C PHE A 217 49.18 10.39 -30.90
N LYS A 218 48.46 9.28 -30.76
CA LYS A 218 47.03 9.31 -30.39
C LYS A 218 46.86 9.19 -28.89
N ALA A 219 46.08 10.10 -28.30
CA ALA A 219 45.69 10.03 -26.90
C ALA A 219 44.78 8.81 -26.68
N GLN A 220 45.12 7.98 -25.70
CA GLN A 220 44.30 6.84 -25.28
C GLN A 220 44.14 6.87 -23.77
N GLY A 221 43.20 7.71 -23.32
CA GLY A 221 42.98 8.05 -21.93
C GLY A 221 44.18 8.79 -21.36
N SER A 222 44.90 8.12 -20.47
CA SER A 222 45.97 8.68 -19.66
C SER A 222 47.37 8.54 -20.32
N PHE A 223 47.44 7.97 -21.54
CA PHE A 223 48.70 7.67 -22.24
C PHE A 223 48.66 8.12 -23.70
N CYS A 224 49.83 8.27 -24.31
CA CYS A 224 49.99 8.57 -25.74
C CYS A 224 50.49 7.32 -26.47
N ARG A 225 49.81 6.90 -27.54
CA ARG A 225 50.18 5.70 -28.30
C ARG A 225 51.17 6.04 -29.41
N SER A 226 52.30 5.33 -29.43
CA SER A 226 53.32 5.48 -30.47
C SER A 226 52.96 4.68 -31.72
N PRO A 227 53.03 5.28 -32.92
CA PRO A 227 52.85 4.53 -34.17
C PRO A 227 54.02 3.58 -34.46
N ASP A 228 55.25 3.93 -34.05
CA ASP A 228 56.48 3.19 -34.38
C ASP A 228 57.06 2.39 -33.19
N GLY A 229 56.32 2.34 -32.08
CA GLY A 229 56.70 1.58 -30.88
C GLY A 229 57.83 2.19 -30.04
N THR A 230 58.36 3.35 -30.43
CA THR A 230 59.38 4.11 -29.69
C THR A 230 58.80 5.39 -29.08
N CYS A 231 59.27 5.76 -27.90
CA CYS A 231 58.84 6.98 -27.21
C CYS A 231 59.82 8.14 -27.46
N PRO A 232 59.33 9.38 -27.56
CA PRO A 232 60.19 10.55 -27.71
C PRO A 232 61.09 10.73 -26.47
N SER A 233 62.19 11.46 -26.64
CA SER A 233 63.16 11.68 -25.56
C SER A 233 62.49 12.33 -24.33
N GLY A 234 62.77 11.76 -23.16
CA GLY A 234 62.15 12.19 -21.89
C GLY A 234 60.83 11.50 -21.54
N TRP A 235 60.30 10.63 -22.40
CA TRP A 235 59.12 9.81 -22.11
C TRP A 235 59.50 8.35 -21.86
N LEU A 236 58.81 7.72 -20.92
CA LEU A 236 59.00 6.31 -20.56
C LEU A 236 58.03 5.41 -21.32
N SER A 237 58.46 4.17 -21.52
CA SER A 237 57.68 3.17 -22.23
C SER A 237 56.77 2.40 -21.27
N LYS A 238 55.60 2.01 -21.76
CA LYS A 238 54.71 1.11 -21.06
C LYS A 238 54.33 -0.04 -22.00
N PRO A 239 54.75 -1.28 -21.69
CA PRO A 239 54.44 -2.42 -22.53
C PRO A 239 52.93 -2.69 -22.53
N GLY A 240 52.31 -2.65 -23.72
CA GLY A 240 50.89 -2.94 -23.90
C GLY A 240 50.56 -4.43 -23.66
N LYS A 241 49.39 -4.71 -23.07
CA LYS A 241 48.97 -6.10 -22.73
C LYS A 241 48.52 -6.95 -23.93
N ARG A 242 48.43 -6.40 -25.15
CA ARG A 242 48.05 -7.15 -26.37
C ARG A 242 48.79 -6.59 -27.59
N GLY A 243 49.68 -7.38 -28.19
CA GLY A 243 50.07 -7.25 -29.60
C GLY A 243 51.05 -6.13 -30.00
N GLY A 244 52.18 -5.95 -29.30
CA GLY A 244 53.35 -5.23 -29.85
C GLY A 244 53.30 -3.70 -29.85
N GLU A 245 52.31 -3.09 -29.20
CA GLU A 245 52.13 -1.63 -29.19
C GLU A 245 52.65 -1.00 -27.89
N THR A 246 53.53 -0.01 -28.03
CA THR A 246 54.12 0.74 -26.90
C THR A 246 53.32 2.00 -26.61
N ALA A 247 52.88 2.15 -25.36
CA ALA A 247 52.31 3.40 -24.86
C ALA A 247 53.41 4.24 -24.19
N CYS A 248 53.38 5.55 -24.38
CA CYS A 248 54.34 6.49 -23.82
C CYS A 248 53.69 7.32 -22.72
N CYS A 249 54.41 7.53 -21.61
CA CYS A 249 53.98 8.30 -20.45
C CYS A 249 55.13 9.12 -19.86
N TYR A 250 54.77 10.14 -19.08
CA TYR A 250 55.74 10.97 -18.36
C TYR A 250 56.49 10.17 -17.28
N PRO A 251 57.75 10.55 -16.98
CA PRO A 251 58.48 10.02 -15.83
C PRO A 251 57.70 10.25 -14.52
N GLY A 252 57.62 9.23 -13.68
CA GLY A 252 56.89 9.29 -12.39
C GLY A 252 55.45 8.79 -12.45
N TRP A 253 54.97 8.38 -13.62
CA TRP A 253 53.63 7.81 -13.73
C TRP A 253 53.53 6.32 -13.35
N PRO A 254 52.47 5.88 -12.63
CA PRO A 254 52.36 4.50 -12.16
C PRO A 254 52.38 3.47 -13.31
N GLY A 255 53.43 2.63 -13.29
CA GLY A 255 53.60 1.52 -14.23
C GLY A 255 54.24 1.89 -15.57
N CYS A 256 54.94 3.03 -15.65
CA CYS A 256 55.83 3.39 -16.76
C CYS A 256 57.27 3.04 -16.40
N LYS A 257 58.01 2.41 -17.32
CA LYS A 257 59.38 1.92 -17.09
C LYS A 257 60.32 2.34 -18.21
#